data_AF-A0A839LR43-F1
#
_entry.id   AF-A0A839LR43-F1
#
_cell.length_a   1.000
_cell.length_b   1.000
_cell.length_c   1.000
_cell.angle_alpha   90.00
_cell.angle_beta   90.00
_cell.angle_gamma   90.00
#
_symmetry.space_group_name_H-M   'P 1'
#
loop_
_entity.id
_entity.type
_entity.pdbx_description
1 polymer ?
#
loop_
_entity_poly.entity_id
_entity_poly.type
_entity_poly.pdbx_seq_one_letter_code
_entity_poly.pdbx_strand_id
1 'polypeptide(L)'
;MEAVRDTIAYLLGRRAFEERHHRRYQFAASLALRLAVSVAALAYVLDAQGEWRLVRAVLLAWVPVRLFIPELMGLVHALSSGIRHQALADVQGQHYVFRGKPMRVAEWVPGERWIAVPDLERALEHPIRLGPLQKAHGEQCQQREGRWWLSAPACLDYLDGLQHAQALKLRHWVHGTVWLPSGQARRQGRDRWRR
;
A
#
# COMPACT_ATOMS: atom_id res chain seq x y z
N MET A 1 -18.85 1.34 33.89
CA MET A 1 -17.52 1.42 33.23
C MET A 1 -17.61 1.60 31.72
N GLU A 2 -18.70 1.21 31.04
CA GLU A 2 -18.84 1.35 29.58
C GLU A 2 -18.85 2.80 29.08
N ALA A 3 -19.52 3.71 29.78
CA ALA A 3 -19.59 5.12 29.39
C ALA A 3 -18.21 5.82 29.30
N VAL A 4 -17.25 5.43 30.15
CA VAL A 4 -15.88 5.98 30.12
C VAL A 4 -15.12 5.46 28.89
N ARG A 5 -15.35 4.20 28.51
CA ARG A 5 -14.70 3.56 27.35
C ARG A 5 -15.18 4.18 26.03
N ASP A 6 -16.47 4.48 25.91
CA ASP A 6 -17.03 5.12 24.73
C ASP A 6 -16.55 6.57 24.59
N THR A 7 -16.43 7.29 25.71
CA THR A 7 -15.90 8.65 25.71
C THR A 7 -14.44 8.69 25.25
N ILE A 8 -13.60 7.75 25.71
CA ILE A 8 -12.20 7.64 25.27
C ILE A 8 -12.11 7.28 23.77
N ALA A 9 -12.93 6.34 23.30
CA ALA A 9 -12.96 5.95 21.89
C ALA A 9 -13.38 7.12 20.98
N TYR A 10 -14.35 7.92 21.41
CA TYR A 10 -14.77 9.12 20.69
C TYR A 10 -13.67 10.19 20.63
N LEU A 11 -12.99 10.46 21.74
CA LEU A 11 -11.90 11.44 21.80
C LEU A 11 -10.69 11.02 20.95
N LEU A 12 -10.34 9.72 20.94
CA LEU A 12 -9.29 9.18 20.08
C LEU A 12 -9.66 9.26 18.60
N GLY A 13 -10.91 8.94 18.25
CA GLY A 13 -11.42 9.07 16.89
C GLY A 13 -11.39 10.51 16.37
N ARG A 14 -11.78 11.47 17.22
CA ARG A 14 -11.76 12.90 16.90
C ARG A 14 -10.36 13.44 16.65
N ARG A 15 -9.37 13.12 17.51
CA ARG A 15 -7.97 13.53 17.29
C ARG A 15 -7.40 12.95 16.00
N ALA A 16 -7.65 11.67 15.71
CA ALA A 16 -7.18 11.03 14.48
C ALA A 16 -7.87 11.58 13.21
N PHE A 17 -9.03 12.20 13.34
CA PHE A 17 -9.72 12.91 12.26
C PHE A 17 -9.12 14.32 12.05
N GLU A 18 -8.94 15.07 13.14
CA GLU A 18 -8.36 16.42 13.11
C GLU A 18 -6.92 16.41 12.55
N GLU A 19 -6.07 15.44 12.91
CA GLU A 19 -4.72 15.30 12.38
C GLU A 19 -4.69 15.08 10.85
N ARG A 20 -5.62 14.28 10.32
CA ARG A 20 -5.73 14.03 8.88
C ARG A 20 -6.18 15.27 8.13
N HIS A 21 -7.09 16.04 8.72
CA HIS A 21 -7.56 17.28 8.12
C HIS A 21 -6.46 18.36 8.11
N HIS A 22 -5.70 18.47 9.20
CA HIS A 22 -4.65 19.47 9.33
C HIS A 22 -3.49 19.23 8.35
N ARG A 23 -3.08 17.96 8.14
CA ARG A 23 -2.09 17.61 7.11
C ARG A 23 -2.52 17.98 5.70
N ARG A 24 -3.81 17.81 5.37
CA ARG A 24 -4.35 18.19 4.05
C ARG A 24 -4.30 19.70 3.82
N TYR A 25 -4.63 20.49 4.85
CA TYR A 25 -4.56 21.96 4.75
C TYR A 25 -3.13 22.47 4.65
N GLN A 26 -2.20 21.92 5.43
CA GLN A 26 -0.78 22.30 5.33
C GLN A 26 -0.19 21.96 3.96
N PHE A 27 -0.56 20.80 3.41
CA PHE A 27 -0.16 20.41 2.06
C PHE A 27 -0.78 21.35 0.99
N ALA A 28 -2.07 21.64 1.08
CA ALA A 28 -2.74 22.53 0.14
C ALA A 28 -2.20 23.97 0.20
N ALA A 29 -1.97 24.50 1.40
CA ALA A 29 -1.45 25.85 1.60
C ALA A 29 -0.01 25.99 1.08
N SER A 30 0.86 25.02 1.37
CA SER A 30 2.25 25.02 0.84
C SER A 30 2.29 24.88 -0.68
N LEU A 31 1.42 24.04 -1.27
CA LEU A 31 1.26 23.93 -2.72
C LEU A 31 0.80 25.26 -3.34
N ALA A 32 -0.22 25.88 -2.75
CA ALA A 32 -0.76 27.16 -3.23
C ALA A 32 0.27 28.29 -3.18
N LEU A 33 1.02 28.40 -2.07
CA LEU A 33 2.10 29.39 -1.92
C LEU A 33 3.16 29.22 -3.02
N ARG A 34 3.60 27.99 -3.28
CA ARG A 34 4.64 27.70 -4.28
C ARG A 34 4.16 27.95 -5.70
N LEU A 35 2.90 27.64 -6.00
CA LEU A 35 2.27 28.00 -7.27
C LEU A 35 2.21 29.51 -7.44
N ALA A 36 1.81 30.25 -6.40
CA ALA A 36 1.77 31.71 -6.43
C ALA A 36 3.17 32.32 -6.69
N VAL A 37 4.21 31.82 -6.00
CA VAL A 37 5.61 32.26 -6.23
C VAL A 37 6.06 31.95 -7.66
N SER A 38 5.71 30.78 -8.19
CA SER A 38 6.09 30.37 -9.54
C SER A 38 5.41 31.24 -10.61
N VAL A 39 4.12 31.54 -10.44
CA VAL A 39 3.37 32.43 -11.32
C VAL A 39 3.90 33.87 -11.24
N ALA A 40 4.21 34.36 -10.04
CA ALA A 40 4.79 35.69 -9.86
C ALA A 40 6.18 35.82 -10.53
N ALA A 41 7.03 34.80 -10.37
CA ALA A 41 8.33 34.76 -11.03
C ALA A 41 8.19 34.72 -12.56
N LEU A 42 7.24 33.95 -13.09
CA LEU A 42 6.96 33.90 -14.53
C LEU A 42 6.45 35.25 -15.05
N ALA A 43 5.50 35.88 -14.35
CA ALA A 43 4.98 37.20 -14.70
C ALA A 43 6.10 38.26 -14.72
N TYR A 44 6.99 38.22 -13.73
CA TYR A 44 8.16 39.11 -13.67
C TYR A 44 9.13 38.93 -14.84
N VAL A 45 9.33 37.69 -15.31
CA VAL A 45 10.15 37.42 -16.51
C VAL A 45 9.50 37.98 -17.78
N LEU A 46 8.18 37.88 -17.89
CA LEU A 46 7.43 38.33 -19.07
C LEU A 46 7.36 39.86 -19.17
N ASP A 47 7.30 40.56 -18.04
CA ASP A 47 7.25 42.03 -17.98
C ASP A 47 8.62 42.69 -18.27
N ALA A 48 9.72 41.94 -18.11
CA ALA A 48 11.06 42.47 -18.35
C ALA A 48 11.32 42.75 -19.84
N GLN A 49 11.36 44.04 -20.19
CA GLN A 49 11.84 44.55 -21.48
C GLN A 49 13.38 44.73 -21.43
N GLY A 50 14.11 44.13 -22.38
CA GLY A 50 15.57 44.33 -22.53
C GLY A 50 16.35 43.09 -22.98
N GLU A 51 17.61 43.29 -23.40
CA GLU A 51 18.51 42.26 -23.95
C GLU A 51 18.84 41.13 -22.96
N TRP A 52 18.71 41.39 -21.65
CA TRP A 52 18.98 40.42 -20.58
C TRP A 52 17.83 39.44 -20.29
N ARG A 53 16.74 39.49 -21.06
CA ARG A 53 15.53 38.68 -20.82
C ARG A 53 15.83 37.18 -20.80
N LEU A 54 16.69 36.70 -21.70
CA LEU A 54 17.05 35.28 -21.79
C LEU A 54 17.85 34.81 -20.56
N VAL A 55 18.82 35.61 -20.10
CA VAL A 55 19.62 35.28 -18.91
C VAL A 55 18.75 35.22 -17.65
N ARG A 56 17.83 36.19 -17.48
CA ARG A 56 16.88 36.19 -16.37
C ARG A 56 15.90 35.03 -16.45
N ALA A 57 15.39 34.70 -17.64
CA ALA A 57 14.49 33.57 -17.83
C ALA A 57 15.17 32.24 -17.46
N VAL A 58 16.42 32.03 -17.86
CA VAL A 58 17.18 30.80 -17.52
C VAL A 58 17.45 30.69 -16.02
N LEU A 59 17.90 31.78 -15.38
CA LEU A 59 18.14 31.81 -13.93
C LEU A 59 16.84 31.58 -13.14
N LEU A 60 15.75 32.25 -13.52
CA LEU A 60 14.46 32.14 -12.84
C LEU A 60 13.73 30.82 -13.13
N ALA A 61 13.99 30.16 -14.27
CA ALA A 61 13.47 28.82 -14.55
C ALA A 61 14.15 27.73 -13.72
N TRP A 62 15.41 27.94 -13.31
CA TRP A 62 16.16 26.97 -12.50
C TRP A 62 15.67 26.88 -11.05
N VAL A 63 15.19 27.99 -10.48
CA VAL A 63 14.69 28.07 -9.10
C VAL A 63 13.46 27.17 -8.85
N PRO A 64 12.36 27.23 -9.64
CA PRO A 64 11.21 26.37 -9.44
C PRO A 64 11.56 24.91 -9.73
N VAL A 65 12.38 24.61 -10.75
CA VAL A 65 12.80 23.23 -11.01
C VAL A 65 13.44 22.61 -9.76
N ARG A 66 14.36 23.32 -9.09
CA ARG A 66 15.00 22.79 -7.87
C ARG A 66 14.04 22.66 -6.68
N LEU A 67 13.11 23.60 -6.55
CA LEU A 67 12.14 23.60 -5.46
C LEU A 67 11.08 22.51 -5.59
N PHE A 68 10.80 22.02 -6.81
CA PHE A 68 9.74 21.03 -7.08
C PHE A 68 10.22 19.57 -7.22
N ILE A 69 11.54 19.31 -7.31
CA ILE A 69 12.10 17.95 -7.40
C ILE A 69 11.61 17.01 -6.27
N PRO A 70 11.67 17.38 -4.98
CA PRO A 70 11.28 16.46 -3.91
C PRO A 70 9.78 16.13 -3.94
N GLU A 71 8.91 17.09 -4.28
CA GLU A 71 7.48 16.83 -4.41
C GLU A 71 7.16 15.98 -5.63
N LEU A 72 7.83 16.23 -6.77
CA LEU A 72 7.68 15.41 -7.97
C LEU A 72 8.05 13.95 -7.68
N MET A 73 9.12 13.70 -6.93
CA MET A 73 9.49 12.34 -6.52
C MET A 73 8.43 11.70 -5.62
N GLY A 74 7.87 12.46 -4.68
CA GLY A 74 6.74 11.99 -3.85
C GLY A 74 5.49 11.68 -4.68
N LEU A 75 5.19 12.52 -5.67
CA LEU A 75 4.04 12.38 -6.55
C LEU A 75 4.20 11.19 -7.49
N VAL A 76 5.40 10.98 -8.05
CA VAL A 76 5.75 9.81 -8.87
C VAL A 76 5.64 8.53 -8.04
N HIS A 77 6.09 8.55 -6.78
CA HIS A 77 5.95 7.40 -5.90
C HIS A 77 4.47 7.09 -5.60
N ALA A 78 3.69 8.13 -5.28
CA ALA A 78 2.24 8.02 -5.06
C ALA A 78 1.51 7.53 -6.31
N LEU A 79 1.80 8.09 -7.49
CA LEU A 79 1.23 7.66 -8.77
C LEU A 79 1.61 6.22 -9.09
N SER A 80 2.88 5.84 -8.93
CA SER A 80 3.33 4.47 -9.22
C SER A 80 2.65 3.44 -8.31
N SER A 81 2.40 3.81 -7.05
CA SER A 81 1.67 2.96 -6.11
C SER A 81 0.16 2.89 -6.43
N GLY A 82 -0.44 4.00 -6.87
CA GLY A 82 -1.84 4.09 -7.26
C GLY A 82 -2.15 3.38 -8.58
N ILE A 83 -1.28 3.55 -9.58
CA ILE A 83 -1.38 2.89 -10.89
C ILE A 83 -1.17 1.39 -10.73
N ARG A 84 -0.20 0.95 -9.90
CA ARG A 84 -0.09 -0.48 -9.56
C ARG A 84 -1.37 -0.99 -8.89
N HIS A 85 -1.98 -0.21 -7.99
CA HIS A 85 -3.23 -0.63 -7.37
C HIS A 85 -4.41 -0.72 -8.35
N GLN A 86 -4.50 0.19 -9.33
CA GLN A 86 -5.58 0.19 -10.33
C GLN A 86 -5.36 -0.82 -11.46
N ALA A 87 -4.12 -1.01 -11.92
CA ALA A 87 -3.79 -2.02 -12.92
C ALA A 87 -3.98 -3.46 -12.41
N LEU A 88 -4.07 -3.65 -11.09
CA LEU A 88 -4.32 -4.93 -10.43
C LEU A 88 -5.79 -5.12 -10.02
N ALA A 89 -6.67 -4.17 -10.34
CA ALA A 89 -8.06 -4.18 -9.86
C ALA A 89 -9.00 -5.12 -10.62
N ASP A 90 -8.66 -5.58 -11.83
CA ASP A 90 -9.72 -5.93 -12.80
C ASP A 90 -9.85 -7.41 -13.22
N VAL A 91 -9.17 -8.36 -12.57
CA VAL A 91 -9.35 -9.78 -12.95
C VAL A 91 -9.47 -10.70 -11.73
N GLN A 92 -10.70 -10.83 -11.24
CA GLN A 92 -11.28 -12.07 -10.66
C GLN A 92 -10.46 -12.86 -9.61
N GLY A 93 -9.91 -12.21 -8.57
CA GLY A 93 -9.41 -12.99 -7.43
C GLY A 93 -8.44 -12.25 -6.53
N GLN A 94 -9.02 -11.57 -5.54
CA GLN A 94 -8.41 -10.99 -4.33
C GLN A 94 -6.89 -10.77 -4.40
N HIS A 95 -6.48 -9.62 -4.93
CA HIS A 95 -5.10 -9.17 -4.85
C HIS A 95 -4.77 -8.74 -3.43
N TYR A 96 -3.91 -9.50 -2.78
CA TYR A 96 -3.42 -9.21 -1.45
C TYR A 96 -2.04 -8.53 -1.55
N VAL A 97 -1.73 -7.64 -0.60
CA VAL A 97 -0.42 -6.97 -0.55
C VAL A 97 0.16 -7.14 0.85
N PHE A 98 1.38 -7.67 0.91
CA PHE A 98 2.17 -7.75 2.12
C PHE A 98 3.40 -6.84 1.98
N ARG A 99 3.42 -5.73 2.75
CA ARG A 99 4.56 -4.79 2.77
C ARG A 99 4.98 -4.30 1.37
N GLY A 100 4.01 -3.97 0.52
CA GLY A 100 4.25 -3.53 -0.86
C GLY A 100 4.60 -4.66 -1.84
N LYS A 101 4.72 -5.91 -1.38
CA LYS A 101 4.91 -7.09 -2.23
C LYS A 101 3.53 -7.69 -2.57
N PRO A 102 3.21 -7.89 -3.86
CA PRO A 102 1.95 -8.50 -4.27
C PRO A 102 1.94 -9.99 -3.89
N MET A 103 0.84 -10.41 -3.28
CA MET A 103 0.59 -11.78 -2.84
C MET A 103 -0.61 -12.33 -3.61
N ARG A 104 -0.40 -13.39 -4.36
CA ARG A 104 -1.47 -14.12 -5.04
C ARG A 104 -2.10 -15.10 -4.07
N VAL A 105 -3.41 -14.96 -3.91
CA VAL A 105 -4.22 -15.84 -3.10
C VAL A 105 -5.39 -16.31 -3.96
N ALA A 106 -5.55 -17.62 -4.05
CA ALA A 106 -6.65 -18.25 -4.75
C ALA A 106 -7.59 -18.91 -3.74
N GLU A 107 -8.88 -18.92 -4.03
CA GLU A 107 -9.89 -19.66 -3.28
C GLU A 107 -10.45 -20.73 -4.22
N TRP A 108 -9.95 -21.96 -4.11
CA TRP A 108 -10.37 -23.06 -4.99
C TRP A 108 -11.56 -23.82 -4.44
N VAL A 109 -11.62 -23.92 -3.11
CA VAL A 109 -12.74 -24.49 -2.37
C VAL A 109 -13.25 -23.38 -1.45
N PRO A 110 -14.57 -23.18 -1.31
CA PRO A 110 -15.12 -22.17 -0.42
C PRO A 110 -14.52 -22.27 0.99
N GLY A 111 -13.93 -21.18 1.47
CA GLY A 111 -13.28 -21.13 2.78
C GLY A 111 -11.82 -21.60 2.81
N GLU A 112 -11.32 -22.24 1.75
CA GLU A 112 -9.91 -22.61 1.64
C GLU A 112 -9.14 -21.68 0.71
N ARG A 113 -8.22 -20.93 1.31
CA ARG A 113 -7.36 -20.01 0.59
C ARG A 113 -5.96 -20.59 0.43
N TRP A 114 -5.41 -20.36 -0.74
CA TRP A 114 -4.15 -20.91 -1.19
C TRP A 114 -3.24 -19.75 -1.57
N ILE A 115 -2.02 -19.75 -1.05
CA ILE A 115 -1.02 -18.69 -1.29
C ILE A 115 0.06 -19.25 -2.21
N ALA A 116 0.43 -18.51 -3.25
CA ALA A 116 1.48 -18.92 -4.16
C ALA A 116 2.85 -18.95 -3.44
N VAL A 117 3.54 -20.09 -3.47
CA VAL A 117 4.86 -20.28 -2.85
C VAL A 117 5.90 -19.27 -3.36
N PRO A 118 6.00 -18.95 -4.67
CA PRO A 118 6.92 -17.92 -5.14
C PRO A 118 6.68 -16.54 -4.52
N ASP A 119 5.46 -16.25 -4.08
CA ASP A 119 5.13 -14.98 -3.42
C ASP A 119 5.54 -15.02 -1.95
N LEU A 120 5.40 -16.18 -1.30
CA LEU A 120 5.95 -16.43 0.04
C LEU A 120 7.48 -16.31 0.06
N GLU A 121 8.19 -16.89 -0.91
CA GLU A 121 9.64 -16.75 -1.05
C GLU A 121 10.07 -15.29 -1.19
N ARG A 122 9.39 -14.53 -2.07
CA ARG A 122 9.63 -13.09 -2.23
C ARG A 122 9.33 -12.32 -0.94
N ALA A 123 8.29 -12.69 -0.20
CA ALA A 123 7.91 -12.05 1.05
C ALA A 123 8.89 -12.33 2.19
N LEU A 124 9.38 -13.58 2.28
CA LEU A 124 10.34 -14.06 3.28
C LEU A 124 11.79 -13.69 2.95
N GLU A 125 12.07 -13.37 1.68
CA GLU A 125 13.43 -13.12 1.17
C GLU A 125 14.33 -14.35 1.30
N HIS A 126 13.73 -15.53 1.24
CA HIS A 126 14.42 -16.81 1.36
C HIS A 126 13.69 -17.87 0.51
N PRO A 127 14.43 -18.75 -0.20
CA PRO A 127 13.82 -19.82 -0.98
C PRO A 127 13.17 -20.88 -0.08
N ILE A 128 12.00 -21.39 -0.46
CA ILE A 128 11.27 -22.42 0.28
C ILE A 128 11.61 -23.77 -0.35
N ARG A 129 12.15 -24.70 0.45
CA ARG A 129 12.45 -26.05 -0.02
C ARG A 129 11.15 -26.85 -0.16
N LEU A 130 10.73 -27.05 -1.40
CA LEU A 130 9.46 -27.71 -1.74
C LEU A 130 9.39 -29.17 -1.30
N GLY A 131 10.48 -29.94 -1.39
CA GLY A 131 10.49 -31.37 -1.02
C GLY A 131 10.07 -31.62 0.43
N PRO A 132 10.73 -30.99 1.43
CA PRO A 132 10.31 -31.05 2.82
C PRO A 132 8.88 -30.52 3.05
N LEU A 133 8.51 -29.43 2.37
CA LEU A 133 7.18 -28.82 2.50
C LEU A 133 6.08 -29.78 2.03
N GLN A 134 6.28 -30.43 0.89
CA GLN A 134 5.36 -31.42 0.33
C GLN A 134 5.27 -32.67 1.22
N LYS A 135 6.40 -33.13 1.77
CA LYS A 135 6.42 -34.27 2.70
C LYS A 135 5.67 -33.97 4.00
N ALA A 136 5.77 -32.73 4.51
CA ALA A 136 5.14 -32.31 5.76
C ALA A 136 3.64 -32.02 5.60
N HIS A 137 3.24 -31.38 4.49
CA HIS A 137 1.88 -30.84 4.33
C HIS A 137 1.03 -31.58 3.30
N GLY A 138 1.60 -32.54 2.55
CA GLY A 138 0.85 -33.42 1.65
C GLY A 138 -0.10 -32.67 0.71
N GLU A 139 -1.40 -32.97 0.84
CA GLU A 139 -2.47 -32.38 0.02
C GLU A 139 -2.61 -30.87 0.18
N GLN A 140 -2.10 -30.28 1.26
CA GLN A 140 -2.12 -28.84 1.51
C GLN A 140 -1.03 -28.07 0.75
N CYS A 141 -0.17 -28.78 0.02
CA CYS A 141 0.84 -28.24 -0.90
C CYS A 141 0.58 -28.80 -2.30
N GLN A 142 0.08 -27.97 -3.22
CA GLN A 142 -0.30 -28.41 -4.56
C GLN A 142 0.36 -27.59 -5.65
N GLN A 143 0.72 -28.26 -6.75
CA GLN A 143 1.16 -27.58 -7.97
C GLN A 143 -0.06 -27.32 -8.87
N ARG A 144 -0.30 -26.06 -9.22
CA ARG A 144 -1.33 -25.64 -10.18
C ARG A 144 -0.80 -24.54 -11.08
N GLU A 145 -1.14 -24.60 -12.37
CA GLU A 145 -0.69 -23.63 -13.38
C GLU A 145 0.85 -23.48 -13.40
N GLY A 146 1.56 -24.59 -13.21
CA GLY A 146 3.03 -24.60 -13.15
C GLY A 146 3.64 -23.94 -11.91
N ARG A 147 2.84 -23.58 -10.89
CA ARG A 147 3.29 -22.94 -9.65
C ARG A 147 2.88 -23.75 -8.43
N TRP A 148 3.71 -23.72 -7.39
CA TRP A 148 3.36 -24.32 -6.11
C TRP A 148 2.52 -23.35 -5.28
N TRP A 149 1.52 -23.91 -4.62
CA TRP A 149 0.59 -23.22 -3.75
C TRP A 149 0.53 -23.95 -2.42
N LEU A 150 0.42 -23.17 -1.35
CA LEU A 150 0.32 -23.66 0.01
C LEU A 150 -1.02 -23.18 0.58
N SER A 151 -1.78 -24.10 1.16
CA SER A 151 -3.01 -23.72 1.86
C SER A 151 -2.68 -22.77 3.02
N ALA A 152 -3.58 -21.85 3.34
CA ALA A 152 -3.41 -20.90 4.43
C ALA A 152 -3.06 -21.56 5.79
N PRO A 153 -3.65 -22.70 6.22
CA PRO A 153 -3.25 -23.37 7.45
C PRO A 153 -1.84 -23.97 7.35
N ALA A 154 -1.50 -24.67 6.26
CA ALA A 154 -0.14 -25.17 6.06
C ALA A 154 0.90 -24.03 6.01
N CYS A 155 0.52 -22.88 5.46
CA CYS A 155 1.36 -21.69 5.46
C CYS A 155 1.60 -21.18 6.89
N LEU A 156 0.58 -21.18 7.76
CA LEU A 156 0.75 -20.78 9.15
C LEU A 156 1.67 -21.76 9.89
N ASP A 157 1.44 -23.06 9.74
CA ASP A 157 2.28 -24.10 10.36
C ASP A 157 3.74 -24.01 9.88
N TYR A 158 3.96 -23.77 8.58
CA TYR A 158 5.29 -23.55 8.04
C TYR A 158 5.96 -22.30 8.63
N LEU A 159 5.22 -21.20 8.75
CA LEU A 159 5.73 -19.94 9.31
C LEU A 159 6.00 -20.04 10.81
N ASP A 160 5.30 -20.91 11.54
CA ASP A 160 5.55 -21.20 12.96
C ASP A 160 6.91 -21.85 13.20
N GLY A 161 7.39 -22.63 12.23
CA GLY A 161 8.74 -23.21 12.27
C GLY A 161 9.86 -22.21 12.06
N LEU A 162 9.57 -20.98 11.63
CA LEU A 162 10.56 -19.96 11.28
C LEU A 162 10.69 -18.89 12.39
N GLN A 163 11.89 -18.74 12.94
CA GLN A 163 12.13 -17.79 14.06
C GLN A 163 12.49 -16.36 13.62
N HIS A 164 12.54 -16.06 12.32
CA HIS A 164 12.97 -14.73 11.88
C HIS A 164 11.82 -13.71 11.89
N ALA A 165 12.14 -12.45 12.19
CA ALA A 165 11.14 -11.39 12.39
C ALA A 165 10.18 -11.21 11.19
N GLN A 166 10.67 -11.40 9.96
CA GLN A 166 9.86 -11.29 8.74
C GLN A 166 8.80 -12.40 8.66
N ALA A 167 9.11 -13.64 9.07
CA ALA A 167 8.13 -14.72 9.14
C ALA A 167 7.02 -14.42 10.13
N LEU A 168 7.34 -13.89 11.32
CA LEU A 168 6.33 -13.49 12.31
C LEU A 168 5.36 -12.43 11.76
N LYS A 169 5.90 -11.44 11.02
CA LYS A 169 5.09 -10.40 10.36
C LYS A 169 4.20 -10.99 9.27
N LEU A 170 4.74 -11.89 8.46
CA LEU A 170 3.99 -12.58 7.42
C LEU A 170 2.90 -13.46 8.04
N ARG A 171 3.21 -14.18 9.12
CA ARG A 171 2.25 -15.01 9.87
C ARG A 171 1.07 -14.19 10.36
N HIS A 172 1.31 -13.09 11.06
CA HIS A 172 0.23 -12.21 11.53
C HIS A 172 -0.63 -11.69 10.39
N TRP A 173 0.00 -11.34 9.27
CA TRP A 173 -0.71 -10.89 8.09
C TRP A 173 -1.55 -12.00 7.44
N VAL A 174 -1.00 -13.21 7.26
CA VAL A 174 -1.73 -14.38 6.74
C VAL A 174 -2.91 -14.70 7.65
N HIS A 175 -2.68 -14.76 8.96
CA HIS A 175 -3.73 -15.06 9.94
C HIS A 175 -4.87 -14.02 9.89
N GLY A 176 -4.55 -12.72 9.91
CA GLY A 176 -5.54 -11.65 9.97
C GLY A 176 -6.20 -11.28 8.64
N THR A 177 -5.57 -11.60 7.51
CA THR A 177 -6.00 -11.14 6.17
C THR A 177 -6.46 -12.29 5.28
N VAL A 178 -5.73 -13.41 5.30
CA VAL A 178 -5.98 -14.55 4.43
C VAL A 178 -6.80 -15.63 5.15
N TRP A 179 -6.45 -16.02 6.37
CA TRP A 179 -7.15 -17.11 7.09
C TRP A 179 -8.53 -16.68 7.62
N LEU A 180 -8.60 -15.54 8.32
CA LEU A 180 -9.85 -15.02 8.90
C LEU A 180 -10.27 -13.72 8.19
N PRO A 181 -11.16 -13.75 7.17
CA PRO A 181 -11.66 -12.53 6.52
C PRO A 181 -12.58 -11.66 7.39
N SER A 182 -12.61 -11.88 8.70
CA SER A 182 -13.60 -11.38 9.66
C SER A 182 -13.79 -9.84 9.65
N GLY A 183 -12.85 -9.08 9.08
CA GLY A 183 -12.98 -7.63 8.87
C GLY A 183 -13.62 -7.18 7.55
N GLN A 184 -13.45 -7.91 6.44
CA GLN A 184 -13.93 -7.45 5.13
C GLN A 184 -15.40 -7.75 4.89
N ALA A 185 -15.91 -8.90 5.34
CA ALA A 185 -17.34 -9.21 5.28
C ALA A 185 -18.19 -8.20 6.08
N ARG A 186 -17.67 -7.71 7.23
CA ARG A 186 -18.33 -6.65 8.02
C ARG A 186 -18.25 -5.26 7.39
N ARG A 187 -17.26 -4.97 6.55
CA ARG A 187 -17.16 -3.68 5.82
C ARG A 187 -17.99 -3.70 4.55
N GLN A 188 -17.92 -4.76 3.75
CA GLN A 188 -18.77 -4.93 2.56
C GLN A 188 -20.26 -5.01 2.92
N GLY A 189 -20.61 -5.68 4.03
CA GLY A 189 -21.98 -5.66 4.54
C GLY A 189 -22.45 -4.28 4.98
N ARG A 190 -21.55 -3.41 5.46
CA ARG A 190 -21.88 -2.04 5.92
C ARG A 190 -22.06 -1.06 4.76
N ASP A 191 -21.33 -1.23 3.66
CA ASP A 191 -21.46 -0.41 2.46
C ASP A 191 -22.68 -0.80 1.60
N ARG A 192 -23.20 -2.03 1.74
CA ARG A 192 -24.41 -2.48 1.04
C ARG A 192 -25.70 -1.80 1.52
N TRP A 193 -25.72 -1.28 2.76
CA TRP A 193 -26.87 -0.54 3.33
C TRP A 193 -26.83 0.97 3.06
N ARG A 194 -25.84 1.47 2.28
CA ARG A 194 -25.68 2.90 1.97
C ARG A 194 -25.96 3.26 0.51
N ARG A 195 -26.45 2.31 -0.30
CA ARG A 195 -27.03 2.54 -1.62
C ARG A 195 -28.51 2.24 -1.56
#